data_AF-A0A2D4JJM1-F1
#
_entry.id   AF-A0A2D4JJM1-F1
#
_cell.length_a   1.000
_cell.length_b   1.000
_cell.length_c   1.000
_cell.angle_alpha   90.00
_cell.angle_beta   90.00
_cell.angle_gamma   90.00
#
_symmetry.space_group_name_H-M   'P 1'
#
loop_
_entity.id
_entity.type
_entity.pdbx_description
1 polymer ?
#
loop_
_entity_poly.entity_id
_entity_poly.type
_entity_poly.pdbx_seq_one_letter_code
_entity_poly.pdbx_strand_id
1 'polypeptide(L)'
;RNHLQALIDMLEVLTDCVQHICSRQEMVPLEHVYSLPSSILHIIKNTFLHCKNSESLYAECLHIVSDLLQSLFKGTYSLQKQLMLLLDILSINSCATEDSIRIMASVIHTMLEICSAISSIDHALHANTWKFIIRQILKHKSLIKDSLKHSDIFSGLCEDILFSFQSC
;
A
#
# COMPACT_ATOMS: atom_id res chain seq x y z
N ARG A 1 -20.53 -6.92 -11.56
CA ARG A 1 -19.64 -6.97 -12.75
C ARG A 1 -19.29 -5.56 -13.24
N ASN A 2 -20.24 -4.73 -13.70
CA ASN A 2 -19.94 -3.36 -14.19
C ASN A 2 -19.16 -2.48 -13.19
N HIS A 3 -19.51 -2.52 -11.90
CA HIS A 3 -18.75 -1.78 -10.87
C HIS A 3 -17.32 -2.28 -10.69
N LEU A 4 -17.09 -3.60 -10.75
CA LEU A 4 -15.74 -4.16 -10.66
C LEU A 4 -14.90 -3.77 -11.88
N GLN A 5 -15.50 -3.78 -13.08
CA GLN A 5 -14.82 -3.31 -14.28
C GLN A 5 -14.44 -1.83 -14.17
N ALA A 6 -15.38 -0.98 -13.75
CA ALA A 6 -15.09 0.45 -13.56
C ALA A 6 -13.97 0.70 -12.53
N LEU A 7 -13.89 -0.13 -11.48
CA LEU A 7 -12.77 -0.06 -10.52
C LEU A 7 -11.45 -0.48 -11.16
N ILE A 8 -11.43 -1.53 -11.97
CA ILE A 8 -10.22 -1.96 -12.71
C ILE A 8 -9.73 -0.84 -13.62
N ASP A 9 -10.61 -0.24 -14.41
CA ASP A 9 -10.28 0.85 -15.33
C ASP A 9 -9.75 2.07 -14.55
N MET A 10 -10.34 2.38 -13.40
CA MET A 10 -9.89 3.46 -12.52
C MET A 10 -8.49 3.19 -11.92
N LEU A 11 -8.20 1.95 -11.52
CA LEU A 11 -6.87 1.57 -11.03
C LEU A 11 -5.80 1.74 -12.12
N GLU A 12 -6.11 1.43 -13.37
CA GLU A 12 -5.23 1.63 -14.52
C GLU A 12 -4.92 3.12 -14.71
N VAL A 13 -5.95 3.97 -14.74
CA VAL A 13 -5.78 5.43 -14.87
C VAL A 13 -4.93 6.00 -13.72
N LEU A 14 -5.16 5.57 -12.48
CA LEU A 14 -4.35 6.01 -11.33
C LEU A 14 -2.89 5.54 -11.46
N THR A 15 -2.68 4.32 -11.94
CA THR A 15 -1.35 3.74 -12.16
C THR A 15 -0.58 4.60 -13.15
N ASP A 16 -1.22 4.94 -14.27
CA ASP A 16 -0.63 5.80 -15.31
C ASP A 16 -0.34 7.20 -14.80
N CYS A 17 -1.23 7.78 -13.98
CA CYS A 17 -1.00 9.09 -13.36
C CYS A 17 0.25 9.09 -12.48
N VAL A 18 0.39 8.09 -11.59
CA VAL A 18 1.56 7.98 -10.71
C VAL A 18 2.83 7.73 -11.52
N GLN A 19 2.76 6.83 -12.50
CA GLN A 19 3.89 6.54 -13.38
C GLN A 19 4.34 7.79 -14.15
N HIS A 20 3.40 8.61 -14.62
CA HIS A 20 3.71 9.86 -15.30
C HIS A 20 4.48 10.82 -14.38
N ILE A 21 4.05 10.98 -13.13
CA ILE A 21 4.76 11.81 -12.14
C ILE A 21 6.19 11.28 -11.93
N CYS A 22 6.35 9.98 -11.69
CA CYS A 22 7.66 9.34 -11.49
C CYS A 22 8.58 9.46 -12.70
N SER A 23 8.03 9.48 -13.92
CA SER A 23 8.83 9.59 -15.16
C SER A 23 9.39 10.98 -15.41
N ARG A 24 8.83 12.02 -14.79
CA ARG A 24 9.16 13.43 -15.08
C ARG A 24 10.13 14.06 -14.11
N GLN A 25 10.28 13.49 -12.92
CA GLN A 25 11.03 14.10 -11.83
C GLN A 25 11.91 13.05 -11.15
N GLU A 26 13.19 13.36 -10.96
CA GLU A 26 14.11 12.51 -10.20
C GLU A 26 13.75 12.51 -8.70
N MET A 27 13.23 13.63 -8.20
CA MET A 27 12.81 13.80 -6.82
C MET A 27 11.56 14.67 -6.76
N VAL A 28 10.58 14.29 -5.93
CA VAL A 28 9.28 14.95 -5.83
C VAL A 28 9.08 15.49 -4.41
N PRO A 29 8.99 16.81 -4.21
CA PRO A 29 8.62 17.37 -2.91
C PRO A 29 7.23 16.91 -2.48
N LEU A 30 7.10 16.40 -1.25
CA LEU A 30 5.82 15.91 -0.72
C LEU A 30 4.71 16.97 -0.80
N GLU A 31 5.04 18.25 -0.62
CA GLU A 31 4.12 19.38 -0.70
C GLU A 31 3.39 19.49 -2.06
N HIS A 32 3.99 19.01 -3.16
CA HIS A 32 3.35 19.03 -4.48
C HIS A 32 2.32 17.91 -4.67
N VAL A 33 2.38 16.87 -3.83
CA VAL A 33 1.57 15.65 -3.97
C VAL A 33 0.98 15.19 -2.63
N TYR A 34 0.81 16.08 -1.66
CA TYR A 34 0.54 15.74 -0.26
C TYR A 34 -0.69 14.83 -0.06
N SER A 35 -1.73 14.98 -0.88
CA SER A 35 -2.95 14.17 -0.80
C SER A 35 -2.87 12.84 -1.55
N LEU A 36 -1.94 12.72 -2.51
CA LEU A 36 -1.91 11.62 -3.47
C LEU A 36 -1.54 10.29 -2.79
N PRO A 37 -0.46 10.18 -1.98
CA PRO A 37 -0.13 8.93 -1.30
C PRO A 37 -1.26 8.40 -0.44
N SER A 38 -1.84 9.24 0.43
CA SER A 38 -2.92 8.81 1.32
C SER A 38 -4.16 8.36 0.56
N SER A 39 -4.54 9.07 -0.51
CA SER A 39 -5.72 8.73 -1.32
C SER A 39 -5.53 7.40 -2.05
N ILE A 40 -4.37 7.20 -2.67
CA ILE A 40 -4.07 5.95 -3.39
C ILE A 40 -3.93 4.78 -2.42
N LEU A 41 -3.28 4.96 -1.27
CA LEU A 41 -3.18 3.92 -0.24
C LEU A 41 -4.55 3.50 0.27
N HIS A 42 -5.48 4.43 0.42
CA HIS A 42 -6.85 4.12 0.81
C HIS A 42 -7.54 3.20 -0.22
N ILE A 43 -7.39 3.50 -1.51
CA ILE A 43 -7.93 2.68 -2.60
C ILE A 43 -7.28 1.30 -2.61
N ILE A 44 -5.95 1.24 -2.55
CA ILE A 44 -5.18 -0.02 -2.51
C ILE A 44 -5.64 -0.89 -1.35
N LYS A 45 -5.69 -0.33 -0.14
CA LYS A 45 -6.08 -1.04 1.07
C LYS A 45 -7.46 -1.65 0.95
N ASN A 46 -8.45 -0.85 0.61
CA ASN A 46 -9.83 -1.33 0.52
C ASN A 46 -9.99 -2.36 -0.60
N THR A 47 -9.24 -2.22 -1.69
CA THR A 47 -9.31 -3.18 -2.80
C THR A 47 -8.69 -4.52 -2.42
N PHE A 48 -7.55 -4.55 -1.74
CA PHE A 48 -6.99 -5.80 -1.21
C PHE A 48 -7.87 -6.42 -0.12
N LEU A 49 -8.48 -5.64 0.76
CA LEU A 49 -9.44 -6.15 1.74
C LEU A 49 -10.67 -6.77 1.05
N HIS A 50 -11.16 -6.14 -0.02
CA HIS A 50 -12.23 -6.72 -0.82
C HIS A 50 -11.82 -8.05 -1.47
N CYS A 51 -10.60 -8.14 -2.02
CA CYS A 51 -10.05 -9.41 -2.52
C CYS A 51 -9.88 -10.46 -1.40
N LYS A 52 -9.41 -10.07 -0.21
CA LYS A 52 -9.27 -10.97 0.95
C LYS A 52 -10.61 -11.60 1.34
N ASN A 53 -11.65 -10.78 1.35
CA ASN A 53 -12.97 -11.18 1.84
C ASN A 53 -13.87 -11.71 0.72
N SER A 54 -13.41 -11.77 -0.53
CA SER A 54 -14.27 -12.05 -1.69
C SER A 54 -14.96 -13.41 -1.60
N GLU A 55 -14.30 -14.43 -1.06
CA GLU A 55 -14.90 -15.75 -0.88
C GLU A 55 -16.17 -15.68 -0.02
N SER A 56 -16.09 -14.96 1.12
CA SER A 56 -17.24 -14.74 2.00
C SER A 56 -18.30 -13.81 1.40
N LEU A 57 -17.89 -12.79 0.65
CA LEU A 57 -18.78 -11.76 0.10
C LEU A 57 -19.60 -12.26 -1.09
N TYR A 58 -18.98 -13.04 -1.98
CA TYR A 58 -19.64 -13.54 -3.19
C TYR A 58 -20.18 -14.95 -3.00
N ALA A 59 -19.66 -15.74 -2.05
CA ALA A 59 -20.08 -17.10 -1.75
C ALA A 59 -20.23 -17.95 -3.04
N GLU A 60 -21.40 -18.55 -3.26
CA GLU A 60 -21.68 -19.38 -4.44
C GLU A 60 -21.53 -18.62 -5.76
N CYS A 61 -21.66 -17.29 -5.76
CA CYS A 61 -21.51 -16.44 -6.95
C CYS A 61 -20.05 -16.08 -7.25
N LEU A 62 -19.07 -16.52 -6.44
CA LEU A 62 -17.65 -16.16 -6.62
C LEU A 62 -17.13 -16.51 -8.02
N HIS A 63 -17.52 -17.69 -8.54
CA HIS A 63 -17.10 -18.16 -9.86
C HIS A 63 -17.50 -17.21 -11.00
N ILE A 64 -18.55 -16.40 -10.82
CA ILE A 64 -19.06 -15.44 -11.83
C ILE A 64 -18.17 -14.19 -11.93
N VAL A 65 -17.43 -13.88 -10.86
CA VAL A 65 -16.62 -12.66 -10.74
C VAL A 65 -15.13 -12.94 -10.54
N SER A 66 -14.71 -14.20 -10.54
CA SER A 66 -13.33 -14.62 -10.24
C SER A 66 -12.30 -14.01 -11.21
N ASP A 67 -12.64 -13.95 -12.49
CA ASP A 67 -11.84 -13.29 -13.54
C ASP A 67 -11.65 -11.79 -13.27
N LEU A 68 -12.73 -11.11 -12.89
CA LEU A 68 -12.71 -9.69 -12.53
C LEU A 68 -11.94 -9.46 -11.23
N LEU A 69 -12.11 -10.31 -10.21
CA LEU A 69 -11.36 -10.23 -8.95
C LEU A 69 -9.86 -10.42 -9.17
N GLN A 70 -9.47 -11.37 -10.02
CA GLN A 70 -8.07 -11.57 -10.37
C GLN A 70 -7.50 -10.34 -11.10
N SER A 71 -8.26 -9.75 -12.02
CA SER A 71 -7.87 -8.54 -12.75
C SER A 71 -7.76 -7.34 -11.80
N LEU A 72 -8.70 -7.21 -10.86
CA LEU A 72 -8.70 -6.19 -9.81
C LEU A 72 -7.48 -6.31 -8.90
N PHE A 73 -7.14 -7.53 -8.47
CA PHE A 73 -5.95 -7.79 -7.66
C PHE A 73 -4.66 -7.39 -8.42
N LYS A 74 -4.54 -7.79 -9.69
CA LYS A 74 -3.39 -7.42 -10.54
C LYS A 74 -3.28 -5.90 -10.74
N GLY A 75 -4.39 -5.22 -11.03
CA GLY A 75 -4.43 -3.77 -11.17
C GLY A 75 -4.02 -3.06 -9.86
N THR A 76 -4.51 -3.55 -8.72
CA THR A 76 -4.18 -3.01 -7.40
C THR A 76 -2.69 -3.19 -7.09
N TYR A 77 -2.14 -4.36 -7.39
CA TYR A 77 -0.71 -4.61 -7.23
C TYR A 77 0.15 -3.70 -8.13
N SER A 78 -0.26 -3.48 -9.38
CA SER A 78 0.41 -2.56 -10.29
C SER A 78 0.44 -1.13 -9.72
N LEU A 79 -0.72 -0.65 -9.25
CA LEU A 79 -0.84 0.66 -8.61
C LEU A 79 0.01 0.77 -7.35
N GLN A 80 0.02 -0.26 -6.50
CA GLN A 80 0.90 -0.31 -5.32
C GLN A 80 2.37 -0.20 -5.71
N LYS A 81 2.81 -0.95 -6.73
CA LYS A 81 4.20 -0.90 -7.19
C LYS A 81 4.57 0.50 -7.68
N GLN A 82 3.71 1.15 -8.46
CA GLN A 82 3.98 2.52 -8.91
C GLN A 82 3.99 3.52 -7.75
N LEU A 83 3.07 3.38 -6.79
CA LEU A 83 3.07 4.23 -5.60
C LEU A 83 4.34 4.05 -4.76
N MET A 84 4.83 2.82 -4.61
CA MET A 84 6.09 2.55 -3.92
C MET A 84 7.27 3.26 -4.60
N LEU A 85 7.30 3.32 -5.93
CA LEU A 85 8.30 4.11 -6.66
C LEU A 85 8.15 5.61 -6.40
N LEU A 86 6.93 6.14 -6.38
CA LEU A 86 6.70 7.54 -6.02
C LEU A 86 7.23 7.85 -4.63
N LEU A 87 6.88 7.03 -3.64
CA LEU A 87 7.33 7.17 -2.25
C LEU A 87 8.86 7.10 -2.12
N ASP A 88 9.54 6.28 -2.94
CA ASP A 88 11.00 6.21 -2.97
C ASP A 88 11.64 7.53 -3.44
N ILE A 89 11.03 8.25 -4.38
CA ILE A 89 11.53 9.54 -4.90
C ILE A 89 10.97 10.75 -4.15
N LEU A 90 10.07 10.55 -3.18
CA LEU A 90 9.59 11.64 -2.34
C LEU A 90 10.72 12.23 -1.50
N SER A 91 10.80 13.55 -1.50
CA SER A 91 11.63 14.32 -0.58
C SER A 91 10.79 15.03 0.47
N ILE A 92 11.18 14.83 1.73
CA ILE A 92 10.69 15.61 2.86
C ILE A 92 11.79 16.61 3.21
N ASN A 93 11.50 17.90 3.08
CA ASN A 93 12.47 18.95 3.32
C ASN A 93 12.93 18.95 4.80
N SER A 94 14.12 19.47 5.10
CA SER A 94 14.63 19.58 6.49
C SER A 94 13.83 20.59 7.32
N CYS A 95 13.08 21.49 6.68
CA CYS A 95 12.05 22.33 7.29
C CYS A 95 10.65 21.67 7.17
N ALA A 96 10.57 20.34 7.37
CA ALA A 96 9.33 19.60 7.29
C ALA A 96 8.30 20.20 8.25
N THR A 97 7.11 20.49 7.75
CA THR A 97 5.98 20.82 8.61
C THR A 97 5.56 19.59 9.41
N GLU A 98 5.00 19.78 10.60
CA GLU A 98 4.36 18.72 11.39
C GLU A 98 3.36 17.90 10.55
N ASP A 99 2.65 18.56 9.63
CA ASP A 99 1.75 17.90 8.68
C ASP A 99 2.47 16.93 7.74
N SER A 100 3.65 17.29 7.22
CA SER A 100 4.45 16.41 6.36
C SER A 100 4.91 15.16 7.10
N ILE A 101 5.32 15.32 8.37
CA ILE A 101 5.71 14.21 9.25
C ILE A 101 4.50 13.30 9.49
N ARG A 102 3.34 13.89 9.81
CA ARG A 102 2.09 13.15 10.05
C ARG A 102 1.64 12.37 8.82
N ILE A 103 1.73 12.98 7.63
CA ILE A 103 1.40 12.31 6.35
C ILE A 103 2.29 11.09 6.17
N MET A 104 3.60 11.21 6.37
CA MET A 104 4.53 10.10 6.15
C MET A 104 4.40 9.00 7.20
N ALA A 105 4.14 9.34 8.46
CA ALA A 105 3.77 8.36 9.47
C ALA A 105 2.47 7.63 9.10
N SER A 106 1.45 8.37 8.64
CA SER A 106 0.18 7.80 8.17
C SER A 106 0.36 6.89 6.95
N VAL A 107 1.26 7.22 6.03
CA VAL A 107 1.62 6.39 4.89
C VAL A 107 2.16 5.05 5.37
N ILE A 108 3.11 5.06 6.30
CA ILE A 108 3.70 3.84 6.88
C ILE A 108 2.63 2.99 7.59
N HIS A 109 1.79 3.61 8.41
CA HIS A 109 0.71 2.90 9.09
C HIS A 109 -0.30 2.27 8.12
N THR A 110 -0.68 2.99 7.07
CA THR A 110 -1.60 2.43 6.05
C THR A 110 -0.93 1.32 5.24
N MET A 111 0.38 1.42 4.96
CA MET A 111 1.13 0.35 4.32
C MET A 111 1.20 -0.90 5.19
N LEU A 112 1.33 -0.77 6.51
CA LEU A 112 1.27 -1.91 7.44
C LEU A 112 -0.10 -2.60 7.42
N GLU A 113 -1.19 -1.82 7.38
CA GLU A 113 -2.54 -2.37 7.21
C GLU A 113 -2.69 -3.13 5.89
N ILE A 114 -2.13 -2.60 4.79
CA ILE A 114 -2.08 -3.30 3.50
C ILE A 114 -1.27 -4.59 3.60
N CYS A 115 -0.11 -4.54 4.26
CA CYS A 115 0.77 -5.68 4.48
C CYS A 115 0.03 -6.81 5.22
N SER A 116 -0.69 -6.48 6.29
CA SER A 116 -1.55 -7.43 7.01
C SER A 116 -2.73 -7.95 6.16
N ALA A 117 -3.30 -7.11 5.29
CA ALA A 117 -4.38 -7.54 4.40
C ALA A 117 -3.91 -8.61 3.41
N ILE A 118 -2.72 -8.47 2.84
CA ILE A 118 -2.19 -9.36 1.80
C ILE A 118 -1.42 -10.57 2.35
N SER A 119 -1.15 -10.63 3.66
CA SER A 119 -0.34 -11.69 4.29
C SER A 119 -0.84 -13.11 4.03
N SER A 120 -2.16 -13.29 3.96
CA SER A 120 -2.83 -14.56 3.66
C SER A 120 -3.20 -14.74 2.19
N ILE A 121 -2.94 -13.75 1.33
CA ILE A 121 -3.32 -13.77 -0.09
C ILE A 121 -2.10 -14.09 -0.96
N ASP A 122 -0.99 -13.39 -0.73
CA ASP A 122 0.23 -13.53 -1.52
C ASP A 122 1.46 -13.25 -0.65
N HIS A 123 2.18 -14.31 -0.27
CA HIS A 123 3.34 -14.23 0.62
C HIS A 123 4.53 -13.48 0.00
N ALA A 124 4.70 -13.50 -1.33
CA ALA A 124 5.79 -12.80 -2.00
C ALA A 124 5.53 -11.29 -1.99
N LEU A 125 4.29 -10.88 -2.30
CA LEU A 125 3.86 -9.50 -2.18
C LEU A 125 3.93 -9.00 -0.74
N HIS A 126 3.52 -9.82 0.23
CA HIS A 126 3.64 -9.53 1.65
C HIS A 126 5.08 -9.20 2.05
N ALA A 127 6.03 -10.09 1.76
CA ALA A 127 7.45 -9.89 2.07
C ALA A 127 8.04 -8.64 1.38
N ASN A 128 7.68 -8.39 0.13
CA ASN A 128 8.13 -7.21 -0.61
C ASN A 128 7.59 -5.90 0.00
N THR A 129 6.34 -5.92 0.46
CA THR A 129 5.70 -4.77 1.12
C THR A 129 6.36 -4.49 2.47
N TRP A 130 6.62 -5.52 3.26
CA TRP A 130 7.38 -5.40 4.51
C TRP A 130 8.77 -4.80 4.30
N LYS A 131 9.53 -5.34 3.34
CA LYS A 131 10.87 -4.84 2.99
C LYS A 131 10.83 -3.35 2.63
N PHE A 132 9.81 -2.94 1.88
CA PHE A 132 9.61 -1.54 1.52
C PHE A 132 9.30 -0.66 2.73
N ILE A 133 8.40 -1.10 3.62
CA ILE A 133 8.05 -0.36 4.84
C ILE A 133 9.29 -0.08 5.69
N ILE A 134 10.11 -1.11 5.95
CA ILE A 134 11.36 -0.97 6.71
C ILE A 134 12.29 0.05 6.03
N ARG A 135 12.42 -0.01 4.70
CA ARG A 135 13.24 0.95 3.95
C ARG A 135 12.72 2.38 4.11
N GLN A 136 11.41 2.63 4.05
CA GLN A 136 10.85 3.97 4.26
C GLN A 136 11.04 4.47 5.70
N ILE A 137 10.86 3.60 6.69
CA ILE A 137 11.11 3.93 8.11
C ILE A 137 12.56 4.36 8.30
N LEU A 138 13.51 3.62 7.73
CA LEU A 138 14.93 3.94 7.83
C LEU A 138 15.30 5.22 7.06
N LYS A 139 14.75 5.41 5.86
CA LYS A 139 14.96 6.61 5.02
C LYS A 139 14.56 7.89 5.74
N HIS A 140 13.46 7.86 6.49
CA HIS A 140 12.88 9.05 7.15
C HIS A 140 13.01 9.06 8.67
N LYS A 141 13.81 8.14 9.24
CA LYS A 141 13.89 7.85 10.68
C LYS A 141 14.00 9.09 11.57
N SER A 142 14.86 10.05 11.21
CA SER A 142 15.09 11.26 12.01
C SER A 142 13.84 12.13 12.16
N LEU A 143 12.93 12.08 11.19
CA LEU A 143 11.73 12.91 11.13
C LEU A 143 10.51 12.22 11.75
N ILE A 144 10.33 10.93 11.50
CA ILE A 144 9.06 10.25 11.80
C ILE A 144 9.10 9.37 13.06
N LYS A 145 10.28 9.12 13.66
CA LYS A 145 10.44 8.14 14.74
C LYS A 145 9.45 8.34 15.90
N ASP A 146 9.13 9.58 16.26
CA ASP A 146 8.30 9.87 17.42
C ASP A 146 6.79 9.86 17.06
N SER A 147 6.48 9.85 15.76
CA SER A 147 5.11 9.75 15.23
C SER A 147 4.69 8.31 14.91
N LEU A 148 5.64 7.37 14.88
CA LEU A 148 5.36 5.96 14.60
C LEU A 148 4.84 5.25 15.84
N LYS A 149 3.73 4.52 15.68
CA LYS A 149 3.25 3.53 16.66
C LYS A 149 4.12 2.27 16.63
N HIS A 150 5.26 2.31 17.30
CA HIS A 150 6.23 1.19 17.33
C HIS A 150 5.64 -0.12 17.84
N SER A 151 4.67 -0.05 18.77
CA SER A 151 3.93 -1.22 19.26
C SER A 151 3.28 -1.99 18.12
N ASP A 152 2.58 -1.28 17.24
CA ASP A 152 1.80 -1.89 16.16
C ASP A 152 2.73 -2.54 15.13
N ILE A 153 3.86 -1.88 14.84
CA ILE A 153 4.91 -2.40 13.95
C ILE A 153 5.50 -3.69 14.53
N PHE A 154 5.87 -3.67 15.81
CA PHE A 154 6.48 -4.82 16.47
C PHE A 154 5.50 -5.99 16.59
N SER A 155 4.26 -5.73 17.02
CA SER A 155 3.22 -6.75 17.12
C SER A 155 2.97 -7.42 15.77
N GLY A 156 2.83 -6.64 14.68
CA GLY A 156 2.63 -7.21 13.34
C GLY A 156 3.78 -8.12 12.90
N LEU A 157 5.03 -7.68 13.10
CA LEU A 157 6.20 -8.53 12.79
C LEU A 157 6.24 -9.80 13.64
N CYS A 158 5.92 -9.71 14.93
CA CYS A 158 5.89 -10.87 15.83
C CYS A 158 4.80 -11.86 15.43
N GLU A 159 3.60 -11.38 15.10
CA GLU A 159 2.51 -12.21 14.60
C GLU A 159 2.90 -12.94 13.31
N ASP A 160 3.55 -12.26 12.37
CA ASP A 160 4.01 -12.84 11.11
C ASP A 160 5.09 -13.91 11.29
N ILE A 161 6.05 -13.66 12.20
CA ILE A 161 7.10 -14.64 12.54
C ILE A 161 6.48 -15.85 13.24
N LEU A 162 5.57 -15.62 14.18
CA LEU A 162 4.89 -16.70 14.90
C LEU A 162 4.07 -17.57 13.93
N PHE A 163 3.31 -16.95 13.03
CA PHE A 163 2.56 -17.66 12.00
C PHE A 163 3.48 -18.49 11.09
N SER A 164 4.59 -17.91 10.64
CA SER A 164 5.59 -18.61 9.82
C SER A 164 6.21 -19.80 10.56
N PHE A 165 6.49 -19.65 11.85
CA PHE A 165 7.02 -20.73 12.69
C PHE A 165 6.01 -21.86 12.91
N GLN A 166 4.73 -21.52 13.11
CA GLN A 166 3.65 -22.49 13.31
C GLN A 166 3.25 -23.25 12.04
N SER A 167 3.55 -22.69 10.87
CA SER A 167 3.24 -23.28 9.57
C SER A 167 4.35 -24.21 9.04
N CYS A 168 5.48 -24.32 9.75
CA CYS A 168 6.57 -25.26 9.51
C CYS A 168 6.32 -26.59 10.23
#